data_AF-A0A9E5RUU9-F1
#
_entry.id   AF-A0A9E5RUU9-F1
#
_cell.length_a   1.000
_cell.length_b   1.000
_cell.length_c   1.000
_cell.angle_alpha   90.00
_cell.angle_beta   90.00
_cell.angle_gamma   90.00
#
_symmetry.space_group_name_H-M   'P 1'
#
loop_
_entity.id
_entity.type
_entity.pdbx_description
1 polymer ?
#
loop_
_entity_poly.entity_id
_entity_poly.type
_entity_poly.pdbx_seq_one_letter_code
_entity_poly.pdbx_strand_id
1 'polypeptide(L)' 'MTFSDVVEVIKSLSTDEKREIHLLLQHYLQEERRDEMYNNFKLAQVEQKKGELKFSSNIDELKQLIEE' A
#
# COMPACT_ATOMS: atom_id res chain seq x y z
N MET A 1 -2.68 -23.42 10.06
CA MET A 1 -1.56 -23.04 9.19
C MET A 1 -1.02 -21.71 9.69
N THR A 2 0.19 -21.71 10.23
CA THR A 2 0.94 -20.54 10.68
C THR A 2 1.76 -19.96 9.52
N PHE A 3 2.28 -18.73 9.66
CA PHE A 3 3.23 -18.18 8.68
C PHE A 3 4.44 -19.09 8.49
N SER A 4 4.93 -19.71 9.57
CA SER A 4 6.02 -20.68 9.52
C SER A 4 5.64 -21.88 8.63
N ASP A 5 4.41 -22.39 8.75
CA ASP A 5 3.93 -23.50 7.93
C ASP A 5 3.91 -23.11 6.43
N VAL A 6 3.49 -21.88 6.11
CA VAL A 6 3.47 -21.36 4.73
C VAL A 6 4.89 -21.25 4.17
N VAL A 7 5.84 -20.76 4.96
CA VAL A 7 7.25 -20.66 4.55
C VAL A 7 7.84 -22.03 4.23
N GLU A 8 7.57 -23.04 5.08
CA GLU A 8 8.05 -24.40 4.84
C GLU A 8 7.41 -25.02 3.59
N VAL A 9 6.12 -24.78 3.35
CA VAL A 9 5.46 -25.18 2.09
C VAL A 9 6.16 -24.53 0.89
N ILE A 10 6.35 -23.21 0.90
CA ILE A 10 7.00 -22.49 -0.21
C ILE A 10 8.42 -23.01 -0.44
N LYS A 11 9.19 -23.31 0.61
CA LYS A 11 10.53 -23.88 0.49
C LYS A 11 10.53 -25.23 -0.22
N SER A 12 9.52 -26.06 0.01
CA SER A 12 9.41 -27.42 -0.55
C SER A 12 9.05 -27.45 -2.04
N LEU A 13 8.52 -26.35 -2.59
CA LEU A 13 8.10 -26.26 -3.99
C LEU A 13 9.27 -26.32 -4.97
N SER A 14 8.97 -26.73 -6.21
CA SER A 14 9.88 -26.63 -7.34
C SER A 14 10.22 -25.17 -7.67
N THR A 15 11.28 -24.98 -8.45
CA THR A 15 11.69 -23.63 -8.91
C THR A 15 10.61 -22.95 -9.74
N ASP A 16 9.88 -23.70 -10.56
CA ASP A 16 8.84 -23.15 -11.44
C ASP A 16 7.62 -22.69 -10.65
N GLU A 17 7.16 -23.50 -9.69
CA GLU A 17 6.07 -23.13 -8.78
C GLU A 17 6.44 -21.91 -7.93
N LYS A 18 7.68 -21.83 -7.43
CA LYS A 18 8.17 -20.63 -6.71
C LYS A 18 8.13 -19.39 -7.60
N ARG A 19 8.50 -19.52 -8.87
CA ARG A 19 8.47 -18.41 -9.84
C ARG A 19 7.04 -17.97 -10.13
N GLU A 20 6.12 -18.91 -10.30
CA GLU A 20 4.70 -18.60 -10.50
C GLU A 20 4.09 -17.89 -9.29
N ILE A 21 4.32 -18.41 -8.08
CA ILE A 21 3.89 -17.76 -6.84
C ILE A 21 4.47 -16.35 -6.72
N HIS A 22 5.74 -16.16 -7.06
CA HIS A 22 6.36 -14.84 -7.03
C HIS A 22 5.64 -13.84 -7.95
N LEU A 23 5.30 -14.25 -9.18
CA LEU A 23 4.57 -13.42 -10.13
C LEU A 23 3.16 -13.08 -9.63
N LEU A 24 2.44 -14.06 -9.07
CA LEU A 24 1.12 -13.86 -8.49
C LEU A 24 1.16 -12.89 -7.29
N LEU A 25 2.11 -13.08 -6.38
CA LEU A 25 2.29 -12.20 -5.22
C LEU A 25 2.61 -10.77 -5.64
N GLN A 26 3.44 -10.57 -6.67
CA GLN A 26 3.70 -9.24 -7.22
C GLN A 26 2.41 -8.59 -7.73
N HIS A 27 1.56 -9.34 -8.42
CA HIS A 27 0.28 -8.83 -8.90
C HIS A 27 -0.65 -8.45 -7.74
N TYR A 28 -0.81 -9.30 -6.72
CA TYR A 28 -1.67 -9.01 -5.58
C TYR A 28 -1.22 -7.79 -4.78
N LEU A 29 0.08 -7.67 -4.49
CA LEU A 29 0.63 -6.50 -3.82
C LEU A 29 0.41 -5.20 -4.61
N GLN A 30 0.38 -5.29 -5.94
CA GLN A 30 0.06 -4.13 -6.77
C GLN A 30 -1.42 -3.75 -6.70
N GLU A 31 -2.33 -4.72 -6.68
CA GLU A 31 -3.77 -4.45 -6.50
C GLU A 31 -4.06 -3.86 -5.11
N GLU A 32 -3.47 -4.42 -4.05
CA GLU A 32 -3.61 -3.89 -2.68
C GLU A 32 -3.18 -2.42 -2.60
N ARG A 33 -2.04 -2.08 -3.21
CA ARG A 33 -1.58 -0.68 -3.29
C ARG A 33 -2.51 0.21 -4.10
N ARG A 34 -3.13 -0.31 -5.18
CA ARG A 34 -4.12 0.44 -5.95
C ARG A 34 -5.37 0.74 -5.13
N ASP A 35 -5.85 -0.23 -4.37
CA ASP A 35 -6.99 -0.07 -3.48
C ASP A 35 -6.70 0.95 -2.37
N GLU A 36 -5.51 0.90 -1.76
CA GLU A 36 -5.04 1.90 -0.81
C GLU A 36 -5.04 3.31 -1.42
N MET A 37 -4.47 3.47 -2.62
CA MET A 37 -4.47 4.76 -3.33
C MET A 37 -5.89 5.26 -3.61
N TYR A 38 -6.80 4.38 -4.03
CA TYR A 38 -8.18 4.74 -4.30
C TYR A 38 -8.92 5.17 -3.02
N ASN A 39 -8.71 4.46 -1.92
CA ASN A 39 -9.28 4.82 -0.62
C ASN A 39 -8.76 6.17 -0.13
N ASN A 40 -7.44 6.41 -0.22
CA ASN A 40 -6.83 7.70 0.12
C ASN A 40 -7.40 8.83 -0.75
N PHE A 41 -7.58 8.59 -2.04
CA PHE A 41 -8.23 9.56 -2.93
C PHE A 41 -9.65 9.88 -2.51
N LYS A 42 -10.46 8.87 -2.14
CA LYS A 42 -11.83 9.09 -1.66
C LYS A 42 -11.86 9.88 -0.35
N LEU A 43 -10.95 9.60 0.57
CA LEU A 43 -10.80 10.37 1.80
C LEU A 43 -10.44 11.83 1.51
N ALA A 44 -9.43 12.06 0.67
CA ALA A 44 -9.02 13.40 0.26
C ALA A 44 -10.16 14.19 -0.42
N GLN A 45 -11.01 13.54 -1.23
CA GLN A 45 -12.20 14.19 -1.80
C GLN A 45 -13.19 14.66 -0.73
N VAL A 46 -13.35 13.92 0.37
CA VAL A 46 -14.23 14.29 1.48
C VAL A 46 -13.63 15.46 2.26
N GLU A 47 -12.35 15.39 2.59
CA GLU A 47 -11.60 16.46 3.29
C GLU A 47 -11.61 17.76 2.48
N GLN A 48 -11.43 17.66 1.15
CA GLN A 48 -11.53 18.81 0.25
C GLN A 48 -12.90 19.47 0.32
N LYS A 49 -13.97 18.68 0.27
CA LYS A 49 -15.35 19.19 0.36
C LYS A 49 -15.65 19.85 1.71
N LYS A 50 -15.00 19.40 2.77
CA LYS A 50 -15.08 20.00 4.11
C LYS A 50 -14.17 21.21 4.30
N GLY A 51 -13.28 21.50 3.36
CA GLY A 51 -12.29 22.56 3.47
C GLY A 51 -11.15 22.24 4.45
N GLU A 52 -10.93 20.96 4.75
CA GLU A 52 -9.92 20.48 5.71
C GLU A 52 -8.52 20.37 5.07
N LEU A 53 -8.44 20.26 3.73
CA LEU A 53 -7.16 20.18 3.03
C LEU A 53 -6.44 21.54 3.02
N LYS A 54 -5.30 21.59 3.72
CA LYS A 54 -4.36 22.70 3.68
C LYS A 54 -3.24 22.40 2.69
N PHE A 55 -2.99 23.33 1.76
CA PHE A 55 -1.90 23.23 0.80
C PHE A 55 -0.93 24.39 1.01
N SER A 56 0.37 24.12 0.86
CA SER A 56 1.38 25.15 0.77
C SER A 56 2.42 24.78 -0.28
N SER A 57 2.94 25.78 -0.97
CA SER A 57 4.11 25.65 -1.85
C SER A 57 5.44 25.85 -1.09
N ASN A 58 5.38 26.16 0.20
CA ASN A 58 6.54 26.37 1.07
C ASN A 58 6.80 25.11 1.91
N ILE A 59 8.01 24.56 1.79
CA ILE A 59 8.38 23.32 2.50
C ILE A 59 8.41 23.49 4.02
N ASP A 60 8.75 24.68 4.53
CA ASP A 60 8.82 24.93 5.97
C ASP A 60 7.41 24.97 6.59
N GLU A 61 6.44 25.55 5.86
CA GLU A 61 5.03 25.52 6.24
C GLU A 61 4.46 24.09 6.17
N LEU A 62 4.80 23.32 5.13
CA LEU A 62 4.38 21.91 5.02
C LEU A 62 4.89 21.05 6.19
N LYS A 63 6.12 21.27 6.66
CA LYS A 63 6.66 20.54 7.82
C LYS A 63 5.88 20.83 9.09
N GLN A 64 5.53 22.10 9.34
CA GLN A 64 4.73 22.48 10.50
C GLN A 64 3.36 21.79 10.50
N LEU A 65 2.74 21.65 9.33
CA LEU A 65 1.45 20.96 9.18
C LEU A 65 1.51 19.44 9.43
N ILE A 66 2.70 18.82 9.38
CA ILE A 66 2.89 17.39 9.69
C ILE A 66 3.10 17.17 11.20
N GLU A 67 3.56 18.20 11.91
CA GLU A 67 3.85 18.15 13.36
C GLU A 67 2.65 18.59 14.24
N GLU A 68 1.59 19.17 13.65
CA GLU A 68 0.28 19.46 14.29
C GLU A 68 -0.55 18.20 14.54
#